data_AF-A0A2N1RS30-F1
#
_entry.id   AF-A0A2N1RS30-F1
#
_cell.length_a   1.000
_cell.length_b   1.000
_cell.length_c   1.000
_cell.angle_alpha   90.00
_cell.angle_beta   90.00
_cell.angle_gamma   90.00
#
_symmetry.space_group_name_H-M   'P 1'
#
loop_
_entity.id
_entity.type
_entity.pdbx_description
1 polymer ?
#
loop_
_entity_poly.entity_id
_entity_poly.type
_entity_poly.pdbx_seq_one_letter_code
_entity_poly.pdbx_strand_id
1 'polypeptide(L)'
;MELELILEGLWKKSRFTSYFYQGADLVEERSIPTLALGIYSSRLTLFYNQSFISSLTADELTGLLIHEMLHIVLNHDHRGFSDGDIYLQNLAQDMVINSYIIENKKTFFSRTNRYQSETPELILPHGLPVIPEKFITDTSITDPLWEEIYRWLKLQPEDEVKTYKFKSSENNEERSGVPVKSSIEQMKEQLDNLDITYNRAPKEKYTGFKNMTGLMFEKDDGEHIPTGIHIMNKKTDLNIL
;
A
#
# COMPACT_ATOMS: atom_id res chain seq x y z
N MET A 1 -12.63 -15.34 3.80
CA MET A 1 -11.22 -15.78 3.74
C MET A 1 -10.67 -15.78 5.15
N GLU A 2 -9.92 -16.82 5.54
CA GLU A 2 -9.36 -16.93 6.90
C GLU A 2 -7.92 -16.44 6.90
N LEU A 3 -7.63 -15.39 7.68
CA LEU A 3 -6.30 -14.75 7.73
C LEU A 3 -5.19 -15.76 8.06
N GLU A 4 -5.49 -16.73 8.93
CA GLU A 4 -4.55 -17.79 9.32
C GLU A 4 -4.07 -18.62 8.12
N LEU A 5 -4.95 -18.92 7.15
CA LEU A 5 -4.56 -19.66 5.94
C LEU A 5 -3.58 -18.86 5.06
N ILE A 6 -3.72 -17.53 5.02
CA ILE A 6 -2.80 -16.64 4.31
C ILE A 6 -1.45 -16.61 5.01
N LEU A 7 -1.44 -16.49 6.33
CA LEU A 7 -0.20 -16.53 7.14
C LEU A 7 0.50 -17.88 7.07
N GLU A 8 -0.23 -18.99 7.04
CA GLU A 8 0.32 -20.32 6.78
C GLU A 8 0.92 -20.40 5.37
N GLY A 9 0.20 -19.84 4.38
CA GLY A 9 0.67 -19.72 3.00
C GLY A 9 1.99 -18.95 2.87
N LEU A 10 2.20 -17.91 3.68
CA LEU A 10 3.46 -17.15 3.70
C LEU A 10 4.67 -18.03 3.99
N TRP A 11 4.56 -19.06 4.84
CA TRP A 11 5.70 -19.96 5.11
C TRP A 11 6.22 -20.63 3.82
N LYS A 12 5.30 -20.95 2.90
CA LYS A 12 5.62 -21.56 1.62
C LYS A 12 6.17 -20.55 0.61
N LYS A 13 5.88 -19.25 0.76
CA LYS A 13 6.30 -18.16 -0.15
C LYS A 13 7.58 -17.44 0.35
N SER A 14 7.59 -16.96 1.59
CA SER A 14 8.72 -16.29 2.26
C SER A 14 8.81 -16.68 3.74
N ARG A 15 9.90 -17.36 4.11
CA ARG A 15 10.17 -17.71 5.51
C ARG A 15 10.40 -16.49 6.38
N PHE A 16 11.03 -15.44 5.84
CA PHE A 16 11.27 -14.19 6.58
C PHE A 16 9.95 -13.50 6.92
N THR A 17 9.08 -13.30 5.92
CA THR A 17 7.76 -12.68 6.10
C THR A 17 6.89 -13.51 7.05
N SER A 18 6.91 -14.84 6.91
CA SER A 18 6.20 -15.72 7.83
C SER A 18 6.72 -15.62 9.26
N TYR A 19 8.04 -15.63 9.47
CA TYR A 19 8.64 -15.46 10.79
C TYR A 19 8.29 -14.12 11.42
N PHE A 20 8.29 -13.04 10.64
CA PHE A 20 7.87 -11.72 11.11
C PHE A 20 6.44 -11.75 11.68
N TYR A 21 5.50 -12.32 10.93
CA TYR A 21 4.10 -12.39 11.36
C TYR A 21 3.81 -13.40 12.46
N GLN A 22 4.66 -14.40 12.68
CA GLN A 22 4.57 -15.28 13.86
C GLN A 22 4.80 -14.52 15.18
N GLY A 23 5.54 -13.40 15.12
CA GLY A 23 5.77 -12.53 16.27
C GLY A 23 4.67 -11.48 16.48
N ALA A 24 3.65 -11.42 15.61
CA ALA A 24 2.57 -10.45 15.70
C ALA A 24 1.33 -11.05 16.36
N ASP A 25 0.74 -10.33 17.30
CA ASP A 25 -0.59 -10.65 17.82
C ASP A 25 -1.65 -10.28 16.75
N LEU A 26 -2.63 -11.16 16.54
CA LEU A 26 -3.72 -10.94 15.58
C LEU A 26 -4.97 -10.53 16.32
N VAL A 27 -5.52 -9.36 15.99
CA VAL A 27 -6.67 -8.80 16.70
C VAL A 27 -7.71 -8.31 15.70
N GLU A 28 -8.87 -8.97 15.66
CA GLU A 28 -10.02 -8.45 14.90
C GLU A 28 -10.46 -7.12 15.53
N GLU A 29 -10.55 -6.07 14.73
CA GLU A 29 -10.96 -4.74 15.15
C GLU A 29 -11.91 -4.15 14.10
N ARG A 30 -13.18 -4.03 14.46
CA ARG A 30 -14.24 -3.56 13.55
C ARG A 30 -14.35 -2.05 13.48
N SER A 31 -13.75 -1.33 14.44
CA SER A 31 -13.73 0.14 14.43
C SER A 31 -12.77 0.72 13.40
N ILE A 32 -11.86 -0.10 12.86
CA ILE A 32 -11.02 0.28 11.74
C ILE A 32 -11.61 -0.24 10.42
N PRO A 33 -11.56 0.52 9.32
CA PRO A 33 -12.13 0.09 8.05
C PRO A 33 -11.30 -0.94 7.29
N THR A 34 -9.97 -0.95 7.47
CA THR A 34 -9.06 -1.84 6.74
C THR A 34 -8.25 -2.75 7.68
N LEU A 35 -6.94 -2.61 7.72
CA LEU A 35 -6.03 -3.29 8.64
C LEU A 35 -4.93 -2.32 9.06
N ALA A 36 -4.28 -2.57 10.20
CA ALA A 36 -3.21 -1.74 10.73
C ALA A 36 -2.16 -2.63 11.39
N LEU A 37 -0.89 -2.40 11.10
CA LEU A 37 0.20 -3.05 11.82
C LEU A 37 0.96 -2.03 12.66
N GLY A 38 1.14 -2.32 13.95
CA GLY A 38 1.90 -1.43 14.82
C GLY A 38 2.22 -2.03 16.17
N ILE A 39 2.86 -1.25 17.04
CA ILE A 39 3.15 -1.67 18.41
C ILE A 39 1.97 -1.29 19.32
N TYR A 40 1.33 -2.28 19.91
CA TYR A 40 0.27 -2.10 20.91
C TYR A 40 0.61 -2.91 22.16
N SER A 41 0.53 -2.28 23.33
CA SER A 41 0.88 -2.91 24.61
C SER A 41 2.25 -3.63 24.57
N SER A 42 3.25 -2.96 23.99
CA SER A 42 4.63 -3.46 23.81
C SER A 42 4.76 -4.71 22.93
N ARG A 43 3.75 -5.02 22.10
CA ARG A 43 3.77 -6.13 21.15
C ARG A 43 3.44 -5.65 19.74
N LEU A 44 4.09 -6.23 18.75
CA LEU A 44 3.68 -6.08 17.36
C LEU A 44 2.29 -6.68 17.23
N THR A 45 1.32 -5.90 16.76
CA THR A 45 -0.08 -6.30 16.66
C THR A 45 -0.61 -5.92 15.28
N LEU A 46 -1.20 -6.89 14.60
CA LEU A 46 -1.99 -6.69 13.38
C LEU A 46 -3.46 -6.57 13.78
N PHE A 47 -3.98 -5.36 13.70
CA PHE A 47 -5.41 -5.11 13.77
C PHE A 47 -6.02 -5.30 12.39
N TYR A 48 -7.15 -5.99 12.29
CA TYR A 48 -7.79 -6.20 10.99
C TYR A 48 -9.31 -6.18 11.09
N ASN A 49 -9.96 -5.64 10.07
CA ASN A 49 -11.39 -5.77 9.90
C ASN A 49 -11.70 -7.00 9.05
N GLN A 50 -12.41 -7.98 9.64
CA GLN A 50 -12.75 -9.25 8.98
C GLN A 50 -13.52 -9.04 7.67
N SER A 51 -14.38 -8.02 7.59
CA SER A 51 -15.19 -7.74 6.40
C SER A 51 -14.30 -7.25 5.24
N PHE A 52 -13.34 -6.37 5.55
CA PHE A 52 -12.37 -5.86 4.57
C PHE A 52 -11.42 -6.95 4.09
N ILE A 53 -10.80 -7.71 4.99
CA ILE A 53 -9.89 -8.77 4.53
C ILE A 53 -10.63 -9.83 3.72
N SER A 54 -11.93 -10.03 3.95
CA SER A 54 -12.74 -10.98 3.17
C SER A 54 -13.11 -10.48 1.79
N SER A 55 -12.99 -9.17 1.51
CA SER A 55 -13.22 -8.61 0.16
C SER A 55 -11.98 -8.66 -0.73
N LEU A 56 -10.79 -8.95 -0.16
CA LEU A 56 -9.54 -9.06 -0.91
C LEU A 56 -9.32 -10.50 -1.41
N THR A 57 -8.58 -10.64 -2.50
CA THR A 57 -8.01 -11.94 -2.88
C THR A 57 -6.84 -12.32 -1.96
N ALA A 58 -6.50 -13.61 -1.96
CA ALA A 58 -5.37 -14.13 -1.16
C ALA A 58 -4.04 -13.44 -1.50
N ASP A 59 -3.81 -13.12 -2.78
CA ASP A 59 -2.58 -12.49 -3.23
C ASP A 59 -2.56 -10.98 -2.93
N GLU A 60 -3.70 -10.28 -3.05
CA GLU A 60 -3.81 -8.88 -2.62
C GLU A 60 -3.60 -8.72 -1.12
N LEU A 61 -4.21 -9.60 -0.31
CA LEU A 61 -3.99 -9.59 1.14
C LEU A 61 -2.53 -9.92 1.48
N THR A 62 -1.91 -10.87 0.76
CA THR A 62 -0.47 -11.15 0.91
C THR A 62 0.37 -9.90 0.61
N GLY A 63 0.05 -9.17 -0.46
CA GLY A 63 0.73 -7.94 -0.82
C GLY A 63 0.56 -6.84 0.21
N LEU A 64 -0.66 -6.64 0.71
CA LEU A 64 -0.96 -5.65 1.73
C LEU A 64 -0.28 -5.98 3.07
N LEU A 65 -0.22 -7.24 3.48
CA LEU A 65 0.56 -7.65 4.65
C LEU A 65 2.06 -7.35 4.46
N ILE A 66 2.60 -7.55 3.26
CA ILE A 66 4.01 -7.23 2.99
C ILE A 66 4.23 -5.71 3.00
N HIS A 67 3.28 -4.93 2.48
CA HIS A 67 3.28 -3.46 2.57
C HIS A 67 3.38 -2.97 4.02
N GLU A 68 2.45 -3.42 4.89
CA GLU A 68 2.46 -3.04 6.30
C GLU A 68 3.74 -3.48 7.02
N MET A 69 4.23 -4.69 6.74
CA MET A 69 5.49 -5.18 7.29
C MET A 69 6.65 -4.24 6.91
N LEU A 70 6.67 -3.75 5.68
CA LEU A 70 7.74 -2.86 5.21
C LEU A 70 7.72 -1.49 5.90
N HIS A 71 6.55 -0.95 6.30
CA HIS A 71 6.52 0.25 7.15
C HIS A 71 7.27 0.04 8.46
N ILE A 72 7.10 -1.13 9.10
CA ILE A 72 7.80 -1.49 10.34
C ILE A 72 9.29 -1.74 10.08
N VAL A 73 9.63 -2.54 9.07
CA VAL A 73 11.02 -2.89 8.75
C VAL A 73 11.85 -1.65 8.37
N LEU A 74 11.26 -0.72 7.62
CA LEU A 74 11.88 0.54 7.22
C LEU A 74 11.74 1.64 8.29
N ASN A 75 11.10 1.32 9.42
CA ASN A 75 10.93 2.18 10.57
C ASN A 75 10.34 3.56 10.21
N HIS A 76 9.34 3.58 9.32
CA HIS A 76 8.76 4.80 8.76
C HIS A 76 8.14 5.70 9.83
N ASP A 77 7.34 5.14 10.73
CA ASP A 77 6.65 5.90 11.78
C ASP A 77 7.62 6.69 12.68
N HIS A 78 8.75 6.09 13.07
CA HIS A 78 9.73 6.75 13.95
C HIS A 78 10.55 7.82 13.23
N ARG A 79 10.67 7.75 11.90
CA ARG A 79 11.40 8.74 11.09
C ARG A 79 10.55 9.98 10.76
N GLY A 80 9.25 9.96 11.08
CA GLY A 80 8.33 11.06 10.83
C GLY A 80 8.77 12.40 11.46
N PHE A 81 8.57 13.47 10.69
CA PHE A 81 8.69 14.86 11.13
C PHE A 81 7.44 15.23 11.94
N SER A 82 7.61 15.59 13.21
CA SER A 82 6.52 15.91 14.13
C SER A 82 5.74 17.19 13.77
N ASP A 83 6.37 18.09 13.02
CA ASP A 83 5.84 19.35 12.51
C ASP A 83 5.56 19.31 11.00
N GLY A 84 5.74 18.14 10.38
CA GLY A 84 5.53 17.93 8.95
C GLY A 84 4.07 17.69 8.60
N ASP A 85 3.76 17.87 7.31
CA ASP A 85 2.47 17.51 6.75
C ASP A 85 2.31 15.98 6.78
N ILE A 86 1.54 15.48 7.76
CA ILE A 86 1.31 14.04 8.00
C ILE A 86 0.78 13.36 6.73
N TYR A 87 -0.11 14.08 6.03
CA TYR A 87 -0.48 13.92 4.63
C TYR A 87 0.62 13.36 3.75
N LEU A 88 1.52 14.28 3.42
CA LEU A 88 2.59 14.07 2.47
C LEU A 88 3.62 13.07 2.97
N GLN A 89 3.80 12.96 4.29
CA GLN A 89 4.69 11.96 4.88
C GLN A 89 4.18 10.55 4.57
N ASN A 90 2.90 10.27 4.83
CA ASN A 90 2.33 8.94 4.56
C ASN A 90 2.31 8.63 3.07
N LEU A 91 1.92 9.61 2.24
CA LEU A 91 1.96 9.46 0.79
C LEU A 91 3.37 9.10 0.28
N ALA A 92 4.41 9.79 0.78
CA ALA A 92 5.79 9.53 0.40
C ALA A 92 6.28 8.15 0.86
N GLN A 93 5.89 7.72 2.06
CA GLN A 93 6.23 6.40 2.60
C GLN A 93 5.61 5.28 1.75
N ASP A 94 4.33 5.42 1.40
CA ASP A 94 3.63 4.48 0.54
C ASP A 94 4.24 4.42 -0.85
N MET A 95 4.58 5.57 -1.45
CA MET A 95 5.23 5.61 -2.75
C MET A 95 6.50 4.75 -2.78
N VAL A 96 7.34 4.86 -1.76
CA VAL A 96 8.60 4.08 -1.67
C VAL A 96 8.30 2.59 -1.54
N ILE A 97 7.38 2.19 -0.64
CA ILE A 97 7.06 0.78 -0.42
C ILE A 97 6.39 0.16 -1.65
N ASN A 98 5.40 0.84 -2.23
CA ASN A 98 4.68 0.36 -3.40
C ASN A 98 5.60 0.22 -4.61
N SER A 99 6.45 1.23 -4.87
CA SER A 99 7.47 1.15 -5.92
C SER A 99 8.42 -0.03 -5.70
N TYR A 100 8.94 -0.20 -4.48
CA TYR A 100 9.81 -1.33 -4.13
C TYR A 100 9.12 -2.68 -4.39
N ILE A 101 7.86 -2.84 -3.95
CA ILE A 101 7.11 -4.08 -4.16
C ILE A 101 6.90 -4.35 -5.65
N ILE A 102 6.52 -3.33 -6.44
CA ILE A 102 6.28 -3.48 -7.88
C ILE A 102 7.55 -3.89 -8.62
N GLU A 103 8.67 -3.24 -8.33
CA GLU A 103 9.98 -3.54 -8.95
C GLU A 103 10.46 -4.95 -8.58
N ASN A 104 10.18 -5.39 -7.36
CA ASN A 104 10.64 -6.68 -6.83
C ASN A 104 9.56 -7.76 -6.84
N LYS A 105 8.44 -7.56 -7.55
CA LYS A 105 7.27 -8.44 -7.42
C LYS A 105 7.52 -9.91 -7.76
N LYS A 106 8.50 -10.17 -8.63
CA LYS A 106 8.90 -11.52 -9.07
C LYS A 106 10.07 -12.10 -8.29
N THR A 107 10.77 -11.27 -7.51
CA THR A 107 12.05 -11.60 -6.85
C THR A 107 11.99 -11.50 -5.34
N PHE A 108 10.97 -10.87 -4.77
CA PHE A 108 10.79 -10.71 -3.33
C PHE A 108 10.73 -12.06 -2.61
N PHE A 109 9.96 -13.00 -3.15
CA PHE A 109 9.87 -14.33 -2.57
C PHE A 109 11.14 -15.13 -2.86
N SER A 110 11.87 -15.48 -1.79
CA SER A 110 13.11 -16.28 -1.85
C SER A 110 12.96 -17.66 -2.54
N ARG A 111 11.73 -18.17 -2.70
CA ARG A 111 11.47 -19.41 -3.43
C ARG A 111 11.26 -19.14 -4.91
N THR A 112 12.24 -19.54 -5.70
CA THR A 112 12.08 -19.73 -7.15
C THR A 112 11.57 -21.14 -7.40
N ASN A 113 10.36 -21.27 -7.94
CA ASN A 113 9.87 -22.58 -8.39
C ASN A 113 10.63 -23.01 -9.65
N ARG A 114 10.54 -24.30 -10.01
CA ARG A 114 11.25 -24.85 -11.18
C ARG A 114 10.83 -24.18 -12.49
N TYR A 115 9.63 -23.62 -12.54
CA TYR A 115 9.10 -22.84 -13.66
C TYR A 115 8.80 -21.41 -13.23
N GLN A 116 9.11 -20.44 -14.10
CA GLN A 116 8.86 -19.03 -13.84
C GLN A 116 7.35 -18.74 -13.67
N SER A 117 6.48 -19.49 -14.36
CA SER A 117 5.03 -19.45 -14.23
C SER A 117 4.49 -19.91 -12.87
N GLU A 118 5.31 -20.61 -12.09
CA GLU A 118 4.95 -21.10 -10.76
C GLU A 118 5.54 -20.20 -9.66
N THR A 119 6.39 -19.24 -10.01
CA THR A 119 6.99 -18.35 -9.01
C THR A 119 5.89 -17.40 -8.51
N PRO A 120 5.58 -17.38 -7.20
CA PRO A 120 4.56 -16.47 -6.69
C PRO A 120 4.96 -15.03 -7.00
N GLU A 121 4.04 -14.25 -7.55
CA GLU A 121 4.21 -12.80 -7.70
C GLU A 121 3.57 -12.09 -6.51
N LEU A 122 4.18 -11.00 -6.08
CA LEU A 122 3.58 -10.04 -5.18
C LEU A 122 2.55 -9.21 -5.96
N ILE A 123 1.31 -9.18 -5.47
CA ILE A 123 0.22 -8.42 -6.08
C ILE A 123 -0.26 -7.41 -5.06
N LEU A 124 -0.16 -6.13 -5.41
CA LEU A 124 -0.77 -5.04 -4.66
C LEU A 124 -2.15 -4.74 -5.23
N PRO A 125 -3.10 -4.25 -4.41
CA PRO A 125 -4.32 -3.64 -4.90
C PRO A 125 -4.05 -2.57 -5.97
N HIS A 126 -4.96 -2.45 -6.93
CA HIS A 126 -4.82 -1.46 -7.99
C HIS A 126 -4.95 -0.02 -7.47
N GLY A 127 -4.21 0.89 -8.11
CA GLY A 127 -4.30 2.33 -7.87
C GLY A 127 -3.37 2.86 -6.79
N LEU A 128 -2.62 2.03 -6.06
CA LEU A 128 -1.74 2.53 -5.00
C LEU A 128 -0.67 3.53 -5.51
N PRO A 129 -0.32 4.56 -4.72
CA PRO A 129 0.63 5.60 -5.13
C PRO A 129 2.04 5.01 -5.29
N VAL A 130 2.75 5.44 -6.33
CA VAL A 130 4.13 5.03 -6.63
C VAL A 130 5.00 6.25 -6.88
N ILE A 131 6.32 6.09 -6.77
CA ILE A 131 7.26 7.16 -7.10
C ILE A 131 7.05 7.59 -8.57
N PRO A 132 6.77 8.87 -8.83
CA PRO A 132 6.57 9.33 -10.20
C PRO A 132 7.90 9.46 -10.95
N GLU A 133 7.91 9.16 -12.25
CA GLU A 133 9.10 9.35 -13.11
C GLU A 133 9.63 10.80 -13.09
N LYS A 134 8.73 11.76 -12.86
CA LYS A 134 9.10 13.18 -12.69
C LYS A 134 10.06 13.37 -11.50
N PHE A 135 9.89 12.64 -10.40
CA PHE A 135 10.81 12.71 -9.27
C PHE A 135 12.24 12.34 -9.70
N ILE A 136 12.39 11.23 -10.43
CA ILE A 136 13.70 10.78 -10.93
C ILE A 136 14.28 11.80 -11.89
N THR A 137 13.46 12.37 -12.77
CA THR A 137 13.87 13.40 -13.72
C THR A 137 14.34 14.68 -13.01
N ASP A 138 13.64 15.12 -11.98
CA ASP A 138 13.93 16.35 -11.25
C ASP A 138 15.14 16.20 -10.29
N THR A 139 15.38 15.00 -9.75
CA THR A 139 16.36 14.78 -8.66
C THR A 139 17.55 13.91 -9.05
N SER A 140 17.45 13.12 -10.11
CA SER A 140 18.40 12.06 -10.48
C SER A 140 18.59 10.95 -9.42
N ILE A 141 17.71 10.87 -8.42
CA ILE A 141 17.74 9.83 -7.39
C ILE A 141 16.95 8.61 -7.88
N THR A 142 17.61 7.46 -7.96
CA THR A 142 17.00 6.22 -8.47
C THR A 142 16.57 5.23 -7.38
N ASP A 143 17.04 5.42 -6.14
CA ASP A 143 16.67 4.61 -4.98
C ASP A 143 16.40 5.56 -3.79
N PRO A 144 15.25 6.25 -3.78
CA PRO A 144 15.00 7.33 -2.84
C PRO A 144 14.53 6.85 -1.47
N LEU A 145 14.92 7.59 -0.46
CA LEU A 145 14.28 7.53 0.85
C LEU A 145 12.94 8.28 0.83
N TRP A 146 11.99 7.88 1.67
CA TRP A 146 10.68 8.54 1.72
C TRP A 146 10.80 10.02 2.10
N GLU A 147 11.81 10.40 2.89
CA GLU A 147 12.07 11.79 3.27
C GLU A 147 12.46 12.67 2.06
N GLU A 148 13.10 12.08 1.04
CA GLU A 148 13.47 12.77 -0.20
C GLU A 148 12.23 12.99 -1.07
N ILE A 149 11.39 11.96 -1.19
CA ILE A 149 10.08 12.07 -1.84
C ILE A 149 9.22 13.13 -1.14
N TYR A 150 9.15 13.12 0.18
CA TYR A 150 8.40 14.11 0.97
C TYR A 150 8.88 15.54 0.71
N ARG A 151 10.20 15.79 0.73
CA ARG A 151 10.76 17.12 0.43
C ARG A 151 10.44 17.55 -0.99
N TRP A 152 10.51 16.65 -1.95
CA TRP A 152 10.17 16.93 -3.34
C TRP A 152 8.67 17.22 -3.52
N LEU A 153 7.79 16.44 -2.91
CA LEU A 153 6.33 16.63 -2.92
C LEU A 153 5.93 18.00 -2.36
N LYS A 154 6.60 18.46 -1.29
CA LYS A 154 6.36 19.80 -0.73
C LYS A 154 6.64 20.96 -1.68
N LEU A 155 7.45 20.74 -2.71
CA LEU A 155 7.80 21.75 -3.70
C LEU A 155 6.87 21.71 -4.93
N GLN A 156 6.04 20.66 -5.07
CA GLN A 156 5.15 20.51 -6.20
C GLN A 156 3.86 21.32 -6.02
N PRO A 157 3.23 21.80 -7.11
CA PRO A 157 1.89 22.37 -7.06
C PRO A 157 0.88 21.35 -6.48
N GLU A 158 -0.07 21.85 -5.69
CA GLU A 158 -1.06 20.99 -5.03
C GLU A 158 -1.81 20.08 -6.02
N ASP A 159 -2.16 20.62 -7.19
CA ASP A 159 -2.87 19.87 -8.23
C ASP A 159 -2.02 18.77 -8.88
N GLU A 160 -0.70 18.94 -8.99
CA GLU A 160 0.20 17.88 -9.45
C GLU A 160 0.31 16.76 -8.42
N VAL A 161 0.42 17.12 -7.14
CA VAL A 161 0.43 16.14 -6.04
C VAL A 161 -0.84 15.30 -6.06
N LYS A 162 -1.99 15.86 -6.46
CA LYS A 162 -3.24 15.09 -6.60
C LYS A 162 -3.16 13.98 -7.66
N THR A 163 -2.36 14.15 -8.72
CA THR A 163 -2.24 13.17 -9.81
C THR A 163 -1.37 11.97 -9.46
N TYR A 164 -0.37 12.14 -8.60
CA TYR A 164 0.51 11.04 -8.17
C TYR A 164 -0.13 10.07 -7.21
N LYS A 165 -1.32 10.44 -6.73
CA LYS A 165 -2.00 9.69 -5.70
C LYS A 165 -2.52 8.36 -6.22
N PHE A 166 -2.91 8.25 -7.49
CA PHE A 166 -3.48 7.02 -8.07
C PHE A 166 -3.22 6.95 -9.57
N LYS A 167 -2.20 6.21 -10.01
CA LYS A 167 -2.09 5.85 -11.44
C LYS A 167 -3.05 4.67 -11.69
N SER A 168 -4.12 4.91 -12.44
CA SER A 168 -4.78 3.82 -13.16
C SER A 168 -3.74 3.18 -14.08
N SER A 169 -3.66 1.87 -14.09
CA SER A 169 -2.76 1.13 -15.00
C SER A 169 -3.28 1.26 -16.42
N GLU A 170 -3.03 2.39 -17.08
CA GLU A 170 -3.15 2.48 -18.53
C GLU A 170 -1.76 2.50 -19.18
N ASN A 171 -1.56 1.43 -19.97
CA ASN A 171 -0.66 1.24 -21.11
C ASN A 171 0.67 0.53 -20.87
N ASN A 172 0.77 -0.68 -21.44
CA ASN A 172 1.73 -0.97 -22.50
C ASN A 172 1.41 -2.31 -23.19
N GLU A 173 0.72 -2.27 -24.33
CA GLU A 173 1.01 -3.19 -25.44
C GLU A 173 0.96 -2.41 -26.77
N GLU A 174 2.11 -1.89 -27.19
CA GLU A 174 2.36 -1.70 -28.62
C GLU A 174 2.61 -3.09 -29.24
N ARG A 175 1.61 -3.62 -29.96
CA ARG A 175 1.87 -4.50 -31.10
C ARG A 175 0.97 -4.17 -32.28
N SER A 176 1.63 -4.12 -33.41
CA SER A 176 1.17 -3.75 -34.74
C SER A 176 -0.04 -4.54 -35.24
N GLY A 177 -0.98 -3.83 -35.90
CA GLY A 177 -1.63 -4.29 -37.12
C GLY A 177 -3.10 -4.74 -37.06
N VAL A 178 -3.90 -4.09 -37.93
CA VAL A 178 -5.18 -4.49 -38.55
C VAL A 178 -6.48 -4.06 -37.82
N PRO A 179 -7.45 -3.41 -38.53
CA PRO A 179 -8.61 -2.78 -37.91
C PRO A 179 -9.80 -3.73 -37.81
N VAL A 180 -10.43 -3.82 -36.63
CA VAL A 180 -11.78 -4.38 -36.49
C VAL A 180 -12.60 -3.49 -35.55
N LYS A 181 -13.47 -2.67 -36.13
CA LYS A 181 -14.50 -1.91 -35.40
C LYS A 181 -15.69 -2.82 -35.13
N SER A 182 -15.96 -3.12 -33.86
CA SER A 182 -17.24 -3.63 -33.30
C SER A 182 -17.08 -4.00 -31.82
N SER A 183 -15.90 -4.50 -31.41
CA SER A 183 -15.65 -4.97 -30.03
C SER A 183 -15.14 -3.89 -29.08
N ILE A 184 -14.60 -2.78 -29.61
CA ILE A 184 -14.02 -1.69 -28.81
C ILE A 184 -15.11 -0.87 -28.10
N GLU A 185 -16.28 -0.71 -28.71
CA GLU A 185 -17.40 0.02 -28.08
C GLU A 185 -18.04 -0.78 -26.95
N GLN A 186 -18.15 -2.10 -27.09
CA GLN A 186 -18.62 -2.98 -26.00
C GLN A 186 -17.61 -3.08 -24.85
N MET A 187 -16.31 -3.07 -25.13
CA MET A 187 -15.27 -2.97 -24.10
C MET A 187 -15.26 -1.60 -23.41
N LYS A 188 -15.54 -0.51 -24.13
CA LYS A 188 -15.66 0.83 -23.53
C LYS A 188 -16.83 0.93 -22.56
N GLU A 189 -18.00 0.40 -22.89
CA GLU A 189 -19.13 0.37 -21.95
C GLU A 189 -18.85 -0.52 -20.71
N GLN A 190 -18.03 -1.57 -20.85
CA GLN A 190 -17.61 -2.38 -19.70
C GLN A 190 -16.49 -1.73 -18.89
N LEU A 191 -15.60 -0.95 -19.51
CA LEU A 191 -14.58 -0.14 -18.83
C LEU A 191 -15.18 1.08 -18.12
N ASP A 192 -16.18 1.74 -18.71
CA ASP A 192 -16.87 2.89 -18.10
C ASP A 192 -17.72 2.45 -16.89
N ASN A 193 -18.09 1.16 -16.79
CA ASN A 193 -18.75 0.57 -15.63
C ASN A 193 -17.78 0.06 -14.54
N LEU A 194 -16.48 0.03 -14.83
CA LEU A 194 -15.43 -0.09 -13.83
C LEU A 194 -15.00 1.35 -13.52
N ASP A 195 -15.43 1.91 -12.39
CA ASP A 195 -15.08 3.27 -12.02
C ASP A 195 -13.59 3.35 -11.58
N ILE A 196 -12.67 3.32 -12.56
CA ILE A 196 -11.20 3.31 -12.38
C ILE A 196 -10.60 4.73 -12.50
N THR A 197 -11.45 5.75 -12.60
CA THR A 197 -11.05 7.15 -12.71
C THR A 197 -11.09 7.86 -11.36
N TYR A 198 -9.99 7.80 -10.62
CA TYR A 198 -9.75 8.59 -9.41
C TYR A 198 -9.51 10.07 -9.74
N ASN A 199 -10.57 10.77 -10.16
CA ASN A 199 -10.49 12.16 -10.64
C ASN A 199 -10.21 13.20 -9.53
N ARG A 200 -10.16 12.80 -8.25
CA ARG A 200 -9.90 13.67 -7.09
C ARG A 200 -9.08 12.96 -6.02
N ALA A 201 -8.20 13.70 -5.34
CA ALA A 201 -7.34 13.16 -4.31
C ALA A 201 -8.15 12.62 -3.12
N PRO A 202 -7.74 11.48 -2.52
CA PRO A 202 -8.40 10.96 -1.34
C PRO A 202 -8.23 11.91 -0.17
N LYS A 203 -9.25 11.97 0.67
CA LYS A 203 -9.25 12.71 1.92
C LYS A 203 -8.54 11.90 3.00
N GLU A 204 -7.69 12.55 3.79
CA GLU A 204 -7.25 11.98 5.05
C GLU A 204 -8.43 11.83 6.00
N LYS A 205 -8.47 10.69 6.68
CA LYS A 205 -9.35 10.51 7.83
C LYS A 205 -8.58 9.91 8.98
N TYR A 206 -8.66 10.60 10.11
CA TYR A 206 -8.14 10.11 11.37
C TYR A 206 -9.19 9.23 12.02
N THR A 207 -8.80 8.01 12.39
CA THR A 207 -9.62 7.13 13.23
C THR A 207 -8.92 6.91 14.56
N GLY A 208 -9.66 7.04 15.65
CA GLY A 208 -9.17 6.70 16.98
C GLY A 208 -9.60 5.28 17.33
N PHE A 209 -8.66 4.42 17.71
CA PHE A 209 -8.97 3.08 18.22
C PHE A 209 -7.98 2.69 19.32
N LYS A 210 -8.47 2.08 20.41
CA LYS A 210 -7.64 1.58 21.53
C LYS A 210 -6.54 2.57 22.01
N ASN A 211 -6.86 3.85 22.10
CA ASN A 211 -5.96 4.98 22.44
C ASN A 211 -4.91 5.34 21.39
N MET A 212 -4.94 4.73 20.22
CA MET A 212 -4.09 5.00 19.07
C MET A 212 -4.84 5.89 18.08
N THR A 213 -4.10 6.70 17.33
CA THR A 213 -4.65 7.46 16.20
C THR A 213 -4.12 6.83 14.92
N GLY A 214 -5.01 6.29 14.10
CA GLY A 214 -4.69 5.78 12.78
C GLY A 214 -5.02 6.80 11.70
N LEU A 215 -4.17 6.91 10.68
CA LEU A 215 -4.47 7.63 9.46
C LEU A 215 -4.89 6.64 8.37
N MET A 216 -5.95 6.97 7.63
CA MET A 216 -6.39 6.26 6.44
C MET A 216 -6.65 7.24 5.29
N PHE A 217 -6.78 6.68 4.08
CA PHE A 217 -7.20 7.40 2.88
C PHE A 217 -8.63 6.98 2.47
N GLU A 218 -9.51 7.95 2.24
CA GLU A 218 -10.87 7.75 1.71
C GLU A 218 -11.06 8.44 0.36
N LYS A 219 -11.74 7.78 -0.56
CA LYS A 219 -12.26 8.38 -1.80
C LYS A 219 -13.31 9.45 -1.49
N ASP A 220 -13.63 10.25 -2.49
CA ASP A 220 -14.58 11.36 -2.35
C ASP A 220 -16.03 10.93 -2.09
N ASP A 221 -16.39 9.71 -2.47
CA ASP A 221 -17.67 9.05 -2.21
C ASP A 221 -17.74 8.39 -0.82
N GLY A 222 -16.64 8.44 -0.05
CA GLY A 222 -16.51 7.82 1.26
C GLY A 222 -16.04 6.37 1.25
N GLU A 223 -15.73 5.80 0.08
CA GLU A 223 -15.14 4.45 0.00
C GLU A 223 -13.68 4.47 0.46
N HIS A 224 -13.27 3.46 1.23
CA HIS A 224 -11.91 3.38 1.75
C HIS A 224 -10.95 2.87 0.68
N ILE A 225 -9.75 3.44 0.64
CA ILE A 225 -8.69 2.94 -0.21
C ILE A 225 -8.09 1.70 0.46
N PRO A 226 -7.78 0.63 -0.29
CA PRO A 226 -7.21 -0.60 0.27
C PRO A 226 -5.72 -0.43 0.65
N THR A 227 -5.35 0.73 1.18
CA THR A 227 -4.15 0.93 1.98
C THR A 227 -4.46 0.53 3.42
N GLY A 228 -3.47 0.04 4.17
CA GLY A 228 -3.65 -0.12 5.60
C GLY A 228 -3.83 1.24 6.30
N ILE A 229 -4.02 1.17 7.60
CA ILE A 229 -4.13 2.30 8.50
C ILE A 229 -2.78 2.48 9.17
N HIS A 230 -2.15 3.62 8.93
CA HIS A 230 -0.85 3.91 9.52
C HIS A 230 -1.06 4.49 10.92
N ILE A 231 -0.54 3.78 11.90
CA ILE A 231 -0.66 4.14 13.30
C ILE A 231 0.31 5.28 13.58
N MET A 232 -0.22 6.43 13.96
CA MET A 232 0.57 7.57 14.39
C MET A 232 0.85 7.43 15.89
N ASN A 233 2.03 6.93 16.23
CA ASN A 233 2.51 7.03 17.61
C ASN A 233 2.87 8.48 17.90
N LYS A 234 2.11 9.15 18.78
CA LYS A 234 2.64 10.37 19.42
C LYS A 234 3.88 9.93 20.19
N LYS A 235 5.03 10.56 19.92
CA LYS A 235 6.35 10.27 20.53
C LYS A 235 6.36 10.21 22.07
N THR A 236 5.25 10.52 22.73
CA THR A 236 5.05 10.45 24.18
C THR A 236 4.98 9.04 24.75
N ASP A 237 4.70 8.00 23.95
CA ASP A 237 4.44 6.65 24.51
C ASP A 237 5.69 5.76 24.62
N LEU A 238 6.87 6.24 24.19
CA LEU A 238 8.16 5.57 24.39
C LEU A 238 8.92 6.05 25.65
N ASN A 239 8.34 6.95 26.45
CA ASN A 239 8.87 7.34 27.75
C ASN A 239 8.29 6.50 28.90
N ILE A 240 8.26 5.18 28.74
CA ILE A 240 8.07 4.27 29.89
C ILE A 240 9.19 3.23 29.86
N LEU A 241 10.12 3.46 30.80
CA LEU A 241 11.28 2.68 31.26
C LEU A 241 12.60 2.84 30.48
#